data_AF-A0A8J9ZIG6-F1
#
_entry.id   AF-A0A8J9ZIG6-F1
#
_cell.length_a   1.000
_cell.length_b   1.000
_cell.length_c   1.000
_cell.angle_alpha   90.00
_cell.angle_beta   90.00
_cell.angle_gamma   90.00
#
_symmetry.space_group_name_H-M   'P 1'
#
loop_
_entity.id
_entity.type
_entity.pdbx_description
1 polymer ?
#
loop_
_entity_poly.entity_id
_entity_poly.type
_entity_poly.pdbx_seq_one_letter_code
_entity_poly.pdbx_strand_id
1 'polypeptide(L)' 'MKRICPGPRVRAVVKRYQPHAKPVKNAERLVFLCYMLFLKRLAAASCVEAQENKQKTVTGQHVKKVLKNVLKASKG' A
#
# COMPACT_ATOMS: atom_id res chain seq x y z
N MET A 1 -6.05 -1.37 -16.28
CA MET A 1 -5.60 -0.41 -15.24
C MET A 1 -4.61 0.58 -15.85
N LYS A 2 -4.91 1.88 -15.83
CA LYS A 2 -3.93 2.92 -16.23
C LYS A 2 -2.72 2.84 -15.29
N ARG A 3 -1.57 2.41 -15.78
CA ARG A 3 -0.32 2.26 -15.00
C ARG A 3 0.44 3.59 -14.91
N ILE A 4 -0.27 4.69 -14.67
CA ILE A 4 0.33 6.02 -14.59
C ILE A 4 0.62 6.33 -13.13
N CYS A 5 1.89 6.57 -12.80
CA CYS A 5 2.30 7.00 -11.47
C CYS A 5 1.90 8.48 -11.27
N PRO A 6 1.07 8.82 -10.27
CA PRO A 6 0.74 10.21 -9.95
C PRO A 6 1.90 10.85 -9.17
N GLY A 7 3.01 11.13 -9.84
CA GLY A 7 4.26 11.65 -9.24
C GLY A 7 4.07 12.88 -8.33
N PRO A 8 3.35 13.95 -8.76
CA PRO A 8 3.12 15.12 -7.93
C PRO A 8 2.40 14.81 -6.62
N ARG A 9 1.42 13.89 -6.66
CA ARG A 9 0.65 13.47 -5.48
C ARG A 9 1.51 12.69 -4.51
N VAL A 10 2.31 11.74 -5.01
CA VAL A 10 3.25 10.98 -4.17
C VAL A 10 4.25 11.92 -3.50
N ARG A 11 4.79 12.89 -4.24
CA ARG A 11 5.72 13.89 -3.69
C ARG A 11 5.06 14.76 -2.61
N ALA A 12 3.82 15.18 -2.81
CA ALA A 12 3.05 15.94 -1.82
C ALA A 12 2.83 15.14 -0.52
N VAL A 13 2.51 13.84 -0.63
CA VAL A 13 2.35 12.96 0.53
C VAL A 13 3.67 12.82 1.29
N VAL A 14 4.77 12.53 0.59
CA VAL A 14 6.09 12.41 1.24
C VAL A 14 6.47 13.70 1.95
N LYS A 15 6.33 14.87 1.31
CA LYS A 15 6.61 16.17 1.94
C LYS A 15 5.74 16.46 3.16
N ARG A 16 4.49 16.00 3.18
CA ARG A 16 3.59 16.18 4.32
C ARG A 16 4.07 15.43 5.56
N TYR A 17 4.62 14.22 5.39
CA TYR A 17 5.10 13.40 6.52
C TYR A 17 6.59 13.60 6.83
N GLN A 18 7.39 14.02 5.84
CA GLN A 18 8.80 14.32 5.98
C GLN A 18 9.13 15.64 5.26
N PRO A 19 8.87 16.80 5.89
CA PRO A 19 9.02 18.11 5.24
C PRO A 19 10.47 18.43 4.86
N HIS A 20 11.44 17.89 5.61
CA HIS A 20 12.87 18.09 5.36
C HIS A 20 13.49 17.09 4.37
N ALA A 21 12.75 16.05 3.98
CA ALA A 21 13.24 15.09 2.99
C ALA A 21 13.30 15.74 1.61
N LYS A 22 14.48 15.72 0.99
CA LYS A 22 14.68 16.12 -0.41
C LYS A 22 14.64 14.84 -1.26
N PRO A 23 13.49 14.46 -1.84
CA PRO A 23 13.43 13.28 -2.68
C PRO A 23 14.35 13.48 -3.89
N VAL A 24 15.24 12.51 -4.11
CA VAL A 24 16.08 12.43 -5.30
C VAL A 24 15.19 12.34 -6.54
N LYS A 25 15.68 12.80 -7.69
CA LYS A 25 14.96 12.75 -8.97
C LYS A 25 14.42 11.32 -9.21
N ASN A 26 13.12 11.20 -9.48
CA ASN A 26 12.40 9.94 -9.70
C ASN A 26 12.19 9.03 -8.47
N ALA A 27 12.62 9.42 -7.26
CA ALA A 27 12.36 8.64 -6.05
C ALA A 27 10.85 8.42 -5.80
N GLU A 28 10.00 9.33 -6.28
CA GLU A 28 8.53 9.18 -6.25
C GLU A 28 8.04 7.89 -6.94
N ARG A 29 8.75 7.39 -7.95
CA ARG A 29 8.37 6.17 -8.66
C ARG A 29 8.64 4.93 -7.81
N LEU A 30 9.75 4.92 -7.07
CA LEU A 30 10.08 3.85 -6.13
C LEU A 30 9.09 3.82 -4.97
N VAL A 31 8.75 4.98 -4.41
CA VAL A 31 7.71 5.08 -3.36
C VAL A 31 6.37 4.56 -3.88
N PHE A 32 6.00 4.92 -5.12
CA PHE A 32 4.78 4.41 -5.73
C PHE A 32 4.82 2.89 -5.96
N LEU A 33 5.98 2.35 -6.36
CA LEU A 33 6.17 0.91 -6.50
C LEU A 33 6.03 0.19 -5.16
N CYS A 34 6.66 0.70 -4.10
CA CYS A 34 6.50 0.16 -2.73
C CYS A 34 5.03 0.17 -2.30
N TYR A 35 4.31 1.26 -2.59
CA TYR A 35 2.88 1.36 -2.32
C TYR A 35 2.05 0.32 -3.12
N MET A 36 2.36 0.11 -4.40
CA MET A 36 1.69 -0.91 -5.21
C MET A 36 1.98 -2.34 -4.70
N LEU A 37 3.21 -2.62 -4.28
CA LEU A 37 3.58 -3.90 -3.69
C LEU A 37 2.89 -4.13 -2.34
N PHE A 38 2.77 -3.08 -1.52
CA PHE A 38 2.00 -3.10 -0.28
C PHE A 38 0.52 -3.45 -0.56
N LEU A 39 -0.11 -2.77 -1.52
CA LEU A 39 -1.51 -3.06 -1.89
C LEU A 39 -1.69 -4.49 -2.41
N LYS A 40 -0.75 -5.00 -3.22
CA LYS A 40 -0.79 -6.38 -3.70
C LYS A 40 -0.74 -7.39 -2.55
N ARG A 41 0.16 -7.18 -1.58
CA ARG A 41 0.26 -8.01 -0.37
C ARG A 41 -1.01 -7.93 0.48
N LEU A 42 -1.54 -6.73 0.66
CA LEU A 42 -2.77 -6.51 1.42
C LEU A 42 -3.97 -7.21 0.78
N ALA A 43 -4.11 -7.12 -0.55
CA ALA A 43 -5.17 -7.79 -1.28
C ALA A 43 -5.06 -9.31 -1.16
N ALA A 44 -3.86 -9.88 -1.35
CA ALA A 44 -3.63 -11.31 -1.21
C ALA A 44 -3.98 -11.81 0.22
N ALA A 45 -3.50 -11.12 1.26
CA ALA A 45 -3.80 -11.46 2.64
C ALA A 45 -5.31 -11.35 2.94
N SER A 46 -5.98 -10.33 2.41
CA SER A 46 -7.43 -10.15 2.61
C SER A 46 -8.25 -11.23 1.91
N CYS A 47 -7.79 -11.72 0.75
CA CYS A 47 -8.42 -12.85 0.07
C CYS A 47 -8.27 -14.15 0.85
N VAL A 48 -7.09 -14.43 1.40
CA VAL A 48 -6.86 -15.60 2.27
C VAL A 48 -7.77 -15.55 3.48
N GLU A 49 -7.83 -14.41 4.17
CA GLU A 49 -8.73 -14.20 5.31
C GLU A 49 -10.21 -14.38 4.94
N ALA A 50 -10.64 -13.88 3.77
CA ALA A 50 -12.02 -14.09 3.30
C ALA A 50 -12.31 -15.58 3.06
N GLN A 51 -11.35 -16.30 2.45
CA GLN A 51 -11.47 -17.73 2.17
C GLN A 51 -11.52 -18.58 3.45
N GLU A 52 -10.69 -18.25 4.45
CA GLU A 52 -10.73 -18.90 5.77
C GLU A 52 -12.08 -18.71 6.47
N ASN A 53 -12.70 -17.54 6.30
CA ASN A 53 -14.04 -17.24 6.83
C ASN A 53 -15.18 -17.74 5.92
N LYS A 54 -14.89 -18.54 4.88
CA LYS A 54 -15.86 -19.07 3.88
C LYS A 54 -16.68 -17.98 3.16
N GLN A 55 -16.14 -16.76 3.07
CA GLN A 55 -16.78 -15.64 2.39
C GLN A 55 -16.31 -15.54 0.94
N LYS A 56 -17.25 -15.32 0.01
CA LYS A 56 -16.94 -15.18 -1.43
C LYS A 56 -16.40 -13.79 -1.80
N THR A 57 -16.60 -12.79 -0.94
CA THR A 57 -16.21 -11.40 -1.19
C THR A 57 -15.29 -10.88 -0.09
N VAL A 58 -14.34 -10.04 -0.47
CA VAL A 58 -13.47 -9.34 0.49
C VAL A 58 -14.26 -8.16 1.06
N THR A 59 -14.51 -8.19 2.37
CA THR A 59 -15.16 -7.11 3.10
C THR A 59 -14.14 -6.21 3.78
N GLY A 60 -14.56 -5.01 4.21
CA GLY A 60 -13.70 -4.10 4.97
C GLY A 60 -13.22 -4.69 6.30
N GLN A 61 -13.94 -5.66 6.87
CA GLN A 61 -13.53 -6.34 8.11
C GLN A 61 -12.29 -7.21 7.90
N HIS A 62 -12.24 -7.97 6.79
CA HIS A 62 -11.07 -8.78 6.44
C HIS A 62 -9.84 -7.90 6.26
N VAL A 63 -9.98 -6.80 5.52
CA VAL A 63 -8.91 -5.82 5.30
C VAL A 63 -8.42 -5.26 6.63
N LYS A 64 -9.33 -4.82 7.51
CA LYS A 64 -8.97 -4.26 8.83
C LYS A 64 -8.19 -5.27 9.69
N LYS A 65 -8.57 -6.55 9.63
CA LYS A 65 -7.90 -7.63 10.38
C LYS A 65 -6.48 -7.86 9.87
N VAL A 66 -6.28 -7.97 8.57
CA VAL A 66 -4.94 -8.24 7.99
C VAL A 66 -4.04 -7.01 7.94
N LEU A 67 -4.61 -5.80 7.90
CA LEU A 67 -3.87 -4.54 7.73
C LEU A 67 -2.75 -4.38 8.75
N LYS A 68 -3.02 -4.68 10.03
CA LYS A 68 -2.02 -4.56 11.11
C LYS A 68 -0.79 -5.43 10.84
N ASN A 69 -0.99 -6.64 10.34
CA ASN A 69 0.10 -7.59 10.06
C ASN A 69 0.88 -7.19 8.81
N VAL A 70 0.18 -6.78 7.75
CA VAL A 70 0.82 -6.34 6.50
C VAL A 70 1.63 -5.06 6.71
N LEU A 71 1.12 -4.10 7.50
CA LEU A 71 1.86 -2.91 7.88
C LEU A 71 3.12 -3.25 8.67
N LYS A 72 3.04 -4.17 9.64
CA LYS A 72 4.22 -4.64 10.38
C LYS A 72 5.27 -5.25 9.45
N ALA A 73 4.86 -6.10 8.52
CA ALA A 73 5.75 -6.73 7.55
C ALA A 73 6.31 -5.77 6.48
N SER A 74 5.74 -4.56 6.39
CA SER A 74 6.18 -3.51 5.46
C SER A 74 7.00 -2.42 6.15
N LYS A 75 7.26 -2.54 7.44
CA LYS A 75 8.26 -1.73 8.12
C LYS A 75 9.63 -2.19 7.62
N GLY A 76 10.36 -1.27 6.99
CA GLY A 76 11.78 -1.41 6.68
C GLY A 76 12.63 -1.01 7.88
#